data_AF-A0AA36CL10-F1
#
_entry.id   AF-A0AA36CL10-F1
#
_cell.length_a   1.000
_cell.length_b   1.000
_cell.length_c   1.000
_cell.angle_alpha   90.00
_cell.angle_beta   90.00
_cell.angle_gamma   90.00
#
_symmetry.space_group_name_H-M   'P 1'
#
loop_
_entity.id
_entity.type
_entity.pdbx_description
1 polymer ?
#
loop_
_entity_poly.entity_id
_entity_poly.type
_entity_poly.pdbx_seq_one_letter_code
_entity_poly.pdbx_strand_id
1 'polypeptide(L)'
;MSALPLKLYKEYDVLNDHAAADLLINSPNQNMGGSEMINKLEVDRNEFGNGYAIIERDIRQQPVSITPIESTAVTPVINSDDSSLWYEVRGVRGTYYVHNMDMIHVKHITGASRWKGISPLDVLKNTLLYDKAVQEFSLSEMEKKDSFILSYGANVDDEKRKRIVSDFKRFYNENGGILFQEPGVTIDEIDKKYFSSDTLASERITRSRVANVFNVPVTFLNDNEGQSYASNEQMMIQYVQMKLTPDVRQYEQEFNRKLLRPEERKKGMYFKLNMGGLLRGDTASRTAFYNVMLRSSGMKPDEVRRLEDLPPEGGMADKLWISGDLYPVDMDPTLRKSSGASTTTKGAAADGVGELYIYGDIVSWIWDDYPEDTSATSFKRDLDALGDIKTLKLYINSPGGSVFEGVAIYNILKRHTARVIVTIDGLAASIASVIAMAGDEVRMPRNAMMMIHNPWTHTWGNASELRKAADDLDRIGGSMKESYLAKAVDKITSDKLTELLDAETWLSAQECFDFGLCDVIEEANQTAASVSQELFAKYRNVPKDIAAKLEEPETPQASGSDEETTAYLQRIKDTAGLELENINSYLGGIING
;
A
#
# COMPACT_ATOMS: atom_id res chain seq x y z
N MET A 1 13.98 13.73 -7.53
CA MET A 1 14.40 13.54 -8.94
C MET A 1 15.44 12.45 -9.09
N SER A 2 16.64 12.56 -8.50
CA SER A 2 17.73 11.58 -8.69
C SER A 2 17.41 10.14 -8.28
N ALA A 3 16.43 9.94 -7.38
CA ALA A 3 15.97 8.61 -6.96
C ALA A 3 14.96 7.96 -7.93
N LEU A 4 14.46 8.68 -8.95
CA LEU A 4 13.49 8.13 -9.89
C LEU A 4 14.20 7.25 -10.91
N PRO A 5 13.73 6.00 -11.15
CA PRO A 5 14.30 5.16 -12.19
C PRO A 5 14.17 5.82 -13.57
N LEU A 6 15.30 6.00 -14.24
CA LEU A 6 15.38 6.55 -15.60
C LEU A 6 15.69 5.41 -16.57
N LYS A 7 14.85 5.23 -17.59
CA LYS A 7 15.06 4.22 -18.64
C LYS A 7 14.76 4.81 -20.01
N LEU A 8 15.39 4.26 -21.04
CA LEU A 8 15.03 4.51 -22.44
C LEU A 8 13.98 3.48 -22.87
N TYR A 9 12.92 3.95 -23.51
CA TYR A 9 11.84 3.12 -24.02
C TYR A 9 11.76 3.24 -25.54
N LYS A 10 11.27 2.18 -26.20
CA LYS A 10 10.76 2.21 -27.57
C LYS A 10 9.40 1.53 -27.57
N GLU A 11 8.35 2.26 -27.93
CA GLU A 11 6.99 1.70 -27.97
C GLU A 11 6.66 0.90 -26.69
N TYR A 12 7.03 1.44 -25.53
CA TYR A 12 6.85 0.87 -24.18
C TYR A 12 7.82 -0.23 -23.73
N ASP A 13 8.67 -0.75 -24.60
CA ASP A 13 9.72 -1.71 -24.23
C ASP A 13 11.00 -0.99 -23.81
N VAL A 14 11.66 -1.50 -22.75
CA VAL A 14 12.91 -0.94 -22.25
C VAL A 14 14.06 -1.31 -23.19
N LEU A 15 14.78 -0.30 -23.68
CA LEU A 15 16.01 -0.47 -24.47
C LEU A 15 17.23 -0.28 -23.56
N ASN A 16 18.00 -1.35 -23.41
CA ASN A 16 19.24 -1.35 -22.62
C ASN A 16 20.50 -1.13 -23.48
N ASP A 17 20.40 -1.27 -24.80
CA ASP A 17 21.52 -1.32 -25.75
C ASP A 17 21.72 -0.01 -26.53
N HIS A 18 21.48 1.14 -25.88
CA HIS A 18 21.61 2.45 -26.52
C HIS A 18 22.68 3.31 -25.87
N ALA A 19 23.65 3.79 -26.66
CA ALA A 19 24.81 4.55 -26.15
C ALA A 19 24.42 5.80 -25.34
N ALA A 20 23.43 6.56 -25.80
CA ALA A 20 22.96 7.75 -25.05
C ALA A 20 22.25 7.38 -23.74
N ALA A 21 21.67 6.17 -23.64
CA ALA A 21 21.03 5.70 -22.41
C ALA A 21 22.08 5.29 -21.39
N ASP A 22 23.09 4.53 -21.81
CA ASP A 22 24.22 4.15 -20.96
C ASP A 22 24.98 5.39 -20.44
N LEU A 23 25.24 6.36 -21.33
CA LEU A 23 25.85 7.63 -20.95
C LEU A 23 25.02 8.37 -19.90
N LEU A 24 23.72 8.57 -20.13
CA LEU A 24 22.87 9.36 -19.23
C LEU A 24 22.64 8.68 -17.87
N ILE A 25 22.46 7.36 -17.87
CA ILE A 25 22.04 6.59 -16.69
C ILE A 25 23.24 6.19 -15.84
N ASN A 26 24.30 5.68 -16.47
CA ASN A 26 25.40 5.03 -15.74
C ASN A 26 26.61 5.95 -15.59
N SER A 27 27.09 6.53 -16.70
CA SER A 27 28.39 7.22 -16.72
C SER A 27 28.36 8.49 -17.58
N PRO A 28 27.68 9.56 -17.14
CA PRO A 28 27.57 10.81 -17.91
C PRO A 28 28.93 11.44 -18.19
N ASN A 29 29.90 11.29 -17.29
CA ASN A 29 31.29 11.63 -17.51
C ASN A 29 32.19 10.78 -16.60
N GLN A 30 33.50 10.95 -16.70
CA GLN A 30 34.49 10.13 -15.98
C GLN A 30 34.43 10.27 -14.44
N ASN A 31 33.77 11.31 -13.91
CA ASN A 31 33.87 11.69 -12.50
C ASN A 31 32.58 11.47 -11.70
N MET A 32 31.46 11.12 -12.34
CA MET A 32 30.16 10.99 -11.65
C MET A 32 29.22 10.03 -12.35
N GLY A 33 28.30 9.44 -11.58
CA GLY A 33 27.19 8.63 -12.10
C GLY A 33 25.98 9.47 -12.55
N GLY A 34 25.04 8.86 -13.26
CA GLY A 34 23.84 9.54 -13.78
C GLY A 34 22.95 10.14 -12.69
N SER A 35 22.74 9.42 -11.58
CA SER A 35 21.95 9.91 -10.44
C SER A 35 22.58 11.13 -9.76
N GLU A 36 23.90 11.16 -9.64
CA GLU A 36 24.66 12.29 -9.09
C GLU A 36 24.57 13.52 -10.02
N MET A 37 24.67 13.32 -11.34
CA MET A 37 24.49 14.40 -12.31
C MET A 37 23.10 15.04 -12.21
N ILE A 38 22.03 14.22 -12.13
CA ILE A 38 20.66 14.73 -11.94
C ILE A 38 20.53 15.46 -10.60
N ASN A 39 21.19 14.97 -9.55
CA ASN A 39 21.19 15.65 -8.25
C ASN A 39 21.84 17.04 -8.34
N LYS A 40 23.02 17.15 -8.97
CA LYS A 40 23.71 18.44 -9.21
C LYS A 40 22.83 19.41 -10.00
N LEU A 41 22.19 18.95 -11.08
CA LEU A 41 21.27 19.78 -11.86
C LEU A 41 20.07 20.27 -11.03
N GLU A 42 19.50 19.41 -10.17
CA GLU A 42 18.42 19.82 -9.27
C GLU A 42 18.87 20.78 -8.18
N VAL A 43 20.07 20.62 -7.63
CA VAL A 43 20.62 21.56 -6.63
C VAL A 43 20.76 22.95 -7.26
N ASP A 44 21.47 23.05 -8.38
CA ASP A 44 21.64 24.31 -9.11
C ASP A 44 20.29 24.92 -9.48
N ARG A 45 19.35 24.09 -9.95
CA ARG A 45 17.99 24.52 -10.26
C ARG A 45 17.31 25.10 -9.03
N ASN A 46 17.37 24.46 -7.87
CA ASN A 46 16.70 24.91 -6.66
C ASN A 46 17.38 26.14 -6.01
N GLU A 47 18.70 26.30 -6.18
CA GLU A 47 19.44 27.46 -5.67
C GLU A 47 19.32 28.68 -6.59
N PHE A 48 19.62 28.51 -7.88
CA PHE A 48 19.75 29.61 -8.85
C PHE A 48 18.58 29.70 -9.83
N GLY A 49 17.58 28.84 -9.71
CA GLY A 49 16.42 28.76 -10.62
C GLY A 49 16.71 28.04 -11.93
N ASN A 50 17.94 27.59 -12.15
CA ASN A 50 18.43 27.04 -13.41
C ASN A 50 19.46 25.95 -13.12
N GLY A 51 19.47 24.87 -13.90
CA GLY A 51 20.51 23.84 -13.90
C GLY A 51 20.95 23.57 -15.33
N TYR A 52 22.27 23.58 -15.55
CA TYR A 52 22.88 23.45 -16.88
C TYR A 52 23.85 22.28 -16.95
N ALA A 53 23.83 21.57 -18.08
CA ALA A 53 24.82 20.55 -18.39
C ALA A 53 25.24 20.63 -19.85
N ILE A 54 26.54 20.73 -20.11
CA ILE A 54 27.09 20.70 -21.47
C ILE A 54 27.07 19.25 -21.97
N ILE A 55 26.61 19.08 -23.21
CA ILE A 55 26.69 17.81 -23.95
C ILE A 55 27.86 17.93 -24.91
N GLU A 56 28.89 17.13 -24.70
CA GLU A 56 29.98 16.99 -25.66
C GLU A 56 29.64 15.88 -26.66
N ARG A 57 29.94 16.12 -27.94
CA ARG A 57 29.62 15.18 -29.01
C ARG A 57 30.86 14.80 -29.82
N ASP A 58 30.84 13.58 -30.35
CA ASP A 58 31.83 13.13 -31.32
C ASP A 58 31.56 13.68 -32.74
N ILE A 59 32.44 13.31 -33.68
CA ILE A 59 32.34 13.70 -35.10
C ILE A 59 31.08 13.17 -35.81
N ARG A 60 30.36 12.21 -35.20
CA ARG A 60 29.10 11.63 -35.70
C ARG A 60 27.88 12.22 -34.97
N GLN A 61 28.07 13.31 -34.23
CA GLN A 61 27.06 14.01 -33.44
C GLN A 61 26.44 13.13 -32.34
N GLN A 62 27.17 12.12 -31.87
CA GLN A 62 26.75 11.28 -30.75
C GLN A 62 27.25 11.87 -29.43
N PRO A 63 26.40 11.93 -28.39
CA PRO A 63 26.82 12.41 -27.09
C PRO A 63 27.86 11.46 -26.50
N VAL A 64 28.97 12.01 -26.00
CA VAL A 64 30.07 11.26 -25.39
C VAL A 64 30.33 11.65 -23.94
N SER A 65 29.88 12.83 -23.53
CA SER A 65 30.00 13.32 -22.17
C SER A 65 28.88 14.32 -21.87
N ILE A 66 28.38 14.30 -20.65
CA ILE A 66 27.42 15.25 -20.09
C ILE A 66 28.01 15.79 -18.80
N THR A 67 28.33 17.09 -18.79
CA THR A 67 29.02 17.73 -17.66
C THR A 67 28.17 18.87 -17.09
N PRO A 68 27.67 18.76 -15.85
CA PRO A 68 27.02 19.87 -15.17
C PRO A 68 27.97 21.06 -15.05
N ILE A 69 27.44 22.26 -15.26
CA ILE A 69 28.18 23.52 -15.10
C ILE A 69 27.41 24.45 -14.18
N GLU A 70 28.15 25.27 -13.43
CA GLU A 70 27.58 26.20 -12.47
C GLU A 70 26.66 27.22 -13.15
N SER A 71 25.44 27.35 -12.65
CA SER A 71 24.43 28.24 -13.23
C SER A 71 24.75 29.73 -13.19
N THR A 72 25.66 30.17 -12.32
CA THR A 72 26.10 31.57 -12.25
C THR A 72 27.00 31.96 -13.43
N ALA A 73 27.69 30.99 -14.02
CA ALA A 73 28.60 31.17 -15.14
C ALA A 73 27.90 31.19 -16.50
N VAL A 74 26.59 30.90 -16.53
CA VAL A 74 25.81 30.73 -17.77
C VAL A 74 24.82 31.86 -17.98
N THR A 75 24.82 32.44 -19.18
CA THR A 75 23.84 33.45 -19.61
C THR A 75 23.18 33.01 -20.92
N PRO A 76 21.85 32.73 -20.93
CA PRO A 76 21.13 32.44 -22.17
C PRO A 76 21.08 33.68 -23.07
N VAL A 77 21.43 33.51 -24.34
CA VAL A 77 21.44 34.57 -25.38
C VAL A 77 20.74 34.07 -26.64
N ILE A 78 20.08 34.97 -27.37
CA ILE A 78 19.45 34.64 -28.65
C ILE A 78 20.35 35.12 -29.77
N ASN A 79 20.64 34.25 -30.72
CA ASN A 79 21.37 34.61 -31.92
C ASN A 79 20.53 35.56 -32.77
N SER A 80 21.12 36.68 -33.18
CA SER A 80 20.45 37.71 -34.00
C SER A 80 20.05 37.21 -35.38
N ASP A 81 20.79 36.24 -35.92
CA ASP A 81 20.70 35.87 -37.34
C ASP A 81 19.59 34.87 -37.60
N ASP A 82 19.44 33.86 -36.74
CA ASP A 82 18.48 32.75 -36.90
C ASP A 82 17.50 32.61 -35.73
N SER A 83 17.56 33.52 -34.75
CA SER A 83 16.77 33.47 -33.51
C SER A 83 16.94 32.19 -32.69
N SER A 84 18.03 31.42 -32.93
CA SER A 84 18.33 30.23 -32.15
C SER A 84 18.83 30.59 -30.75
N LEU A 85 18.56 29.71 -29.79
CA LEU A 85 19.02 29.87 -28.41
C LEU A 85 20.45 29.36 -28.26
N TRP A 86 21.28 30.19 -27.65
CA TRP A 86 22.66 29.90 -27.29
C TRP A 86 22.88 30.21 -25.82
N TYR A 87 23.98 29.70 -25.29
CA TYR A 87 24.40 29.91 -23.91
C TYR A 87 25.82 30.44 -23.91
N GLU A 88 25.96 31.66 -23.39
CA GLU A 88 27.27 32.21 -23.06
C GLU A 88 27.74 31.57 -21.75
N VAL A 89 28.85 30.83 -21.81
CA VAL A 89 29.46 30.13 -20.68
C VAL A 89 30.80 30.78 -20.37
N ARG A 90 30.93 31.37 -19.18
CA ARG A 90 32.18 32.01 -18.74
C ARG A 90 33.07 30.98 -18.07
N GLY A 91 34.13 30.58 -18.75
CA GLY A 91 35.15 29.67 -18.22
C GLY A 91 36.43 30.40 -17.78
N VAL A 92 37.33 29.66 -17.14
CA VAL A 92 38.62 30.19 -16.65
C VAL A 92 39.50 30.74 -17.78
N ARG A 93 39.42 30.14 -18.98
CA ARG A 93 40.26 30.48 -20.14
C ARG A 93 39.56 31.37 -21.17
N GLY A 94 38.33 31.80 -20.91
CA GLY A 94 37.56 32.65 -21.81
C GLY A 94 36.07 32.36 -21.80
N THR A 95 35.35 33.08 -22.66
CA THR A 95 33.91 32.91 -22.87
C THR A 95 33.66 31.96 -24.04
N TYR A 96 32.78 30.99 -23.83
CA TYR A 96 32.38 29.99 -24.82
C TYR A 96 30.89 30.15 -25.13
N TYR A 97 30.50 29.85 -26.36
CA TYR A 97 29.10 29.85 -26.78
C TYR A 97 28.67 28.43 -27.11
N VAL A 98 27.65 27.94 -26.40
CA VAL A 98 27.11 26.59 -26.56
C VAL A 98 25.72 26.68 -27.15
N HIS A 99 25.48 25.97 -28.26
CA HIS A 99 24.18 25.95 -28.90
C HIS A 99 23.16 25.17 -28.06
N ASN A 100 21.87 25.50 -28.14
CA ASN A 100 20.83 24.87 -27.31
C ASN A 100 20.70 23.35 -27.47
N MET A 101 21.15 22.77 -28.58
CA MET A 101 21.16 21.31 -28.76
C MET A 101 22.29 20.59 -28.00
N ASP A 102 23.27 21.35 -27.52
CA ASP A 102 24.46 20.85 -26.81
C ASP A 102 24.50 21.31 -25.35
N MET A 103 23.37 21.80 -24.84
CA MET A 103 23.20 22.23 -23.46
C MET A 103 21.88 21.69 -22.92
N ILE A 104 21.89 20.87 -21.89
CA ILE A 104 20.71 20.55 -21.08
C ILE A 104 20.41 21.77 -20.21
N HIS A 105 19.16 22.21 -20.20
CA HIS A 105 18.72 23.35 -19.39
C HIS A 105 17.38 23.05 -18.72
N VAL A 106 17.45 22.78 -17.42
CA VAL A 106 16.29 22.61 -16.54
C VAL A 106 16.13 23.86 -15.69
N LYS A 107 14.90 24.29 -15.45
CA LYS A 107 14.62 25.61 -14.86
C LYS A 107 13.34 25.63 -14.03
N HIS A 108 13.31 26.57 -13.09
CA HIS A 108 12.10 26.97 -12.39
C HIS A 108 11.20 27.82 -13.29
N ILE A 109 10.17 28.42 -12.69
CA ILE A 109 9.20 29.28 -13.37
C ILE A 109 9.94 30.36 -14.17
N THR A 110 9.52 30.51 -15.43
CA THR A 110 10.02 31.55 -16.34
C THR A 110 8.87 32.22 -17.08
N GLY A 111 9.04 33.49 -17.44
CA GLY A 111 8.06 34.24 -18.23
C GLY A 111 8.21 34.00 -19.74
N ALA A 112 7.21 34.39 -20.54
CA ALA A 112 7.17 34.11 -21.98
C ALA A 112 8.41 34.55 -22.77
N SER A 113 9.02 35.68 -22.40
CA SER A 113 10.21 36.23 -23.07
C SER A 113 11.53 35.92 -22.36
N ARG A 114 11.50 35.16 -21.25
CA ARG A 114 12.68 34.87 -20.43
C ARG A 114 13.10 33.42 -20.65
N TRP A 115 14.38 33.24 -20.96
CA TRP A 115 14.96 31.91 -21.11
C TRP A 115 15.52 31.36 -19.79
N LYS A 116 15.93 32.27 -18.89
CA LYS A 116 16.41 32.01 -17.52
C LYS A 116 15.24 31.94 -16.53
N GLY A 117 15.17 30.86 -15.76
CA GLY A 117 14.25 30.68 -14.64
C GLY A 117 14.55 31.60 -13.46
N ILE A 118 13.53 31.88 -12.67
CA ILE A 118 13.60 32.71 -11.46
C ILE A 118 14.17 31.86 -10.31
N SER A 119 15.15 32.39 -9.57
CA SER A 119 15.69 31.71 -8.39
C SER A 119 14.65 31.66 -7.25
N PRO A 120 14.35 30.47 -6.71
CA PRO A 120 13.56 30.31 -5.49
C PRO A 120 14.12 31.11 -4.30
N LEU A 121 15.45 31.15 -4.14
CA LEU A 121 16.11 31.86 -3.06
C LEU A 121 15.97 33.38 -3.19
N ASP A 122 16.01 33.92 -4.41
CA ASP A 122 15.75 35.34 -4.65
C ASP A 122 14.33 35.74 -4.24
N VAL A 123 13.33 34.86 -4.47
CA VAL A 123 11.94 35.08 -4.03
C VAL A 123 11.84 35.09 -2.50
N LEU A 124 12.59 34.21 -1.83
CA LEU A 124 12.56 34.06 -0.37
C LEU A 124 13.42 35.08 0.38
N LYS A 125 14.32 35.80 -0.29
CA LYS A 125 15.33 36.69 0.30
C LYS A 125 14.78 37.59 1.41
N ASN A 126 13.70 38.33 1.14
CA ASN A 126 13.12 39.24 2.12
C ASN A 126 12.46 38.51 3.31
N THR A 127 11.88 37.34 3.07
CA THR A 127 11.31 36.49 4.13
C THR A 127 12.40 35.98 5.06
N LEU A 128 13.51 35.49 4.50
CA LEU A 128 14.64 34.99 5.27
C LEU A 128 15.34 36.12 6.06
N LEU A 129 15.45 37.32 5.49
CA LEU A 129 15.99 38.48 6.19
C LEU A 129 15.12 38.89 7.39
N TYR A 130 13.79 38.84 7.23
CA TYR A 130 12.86 39.12 8.33
C TYR A 130 12.98 38.08 9.43
N ASP A 131 12.96 36.79 9.08
CA ASP A 131 13.08 35.68 10.03
C ASP A 131 14.39 35.76 10.83
N LYS A 132 15.51 36.03 10.14
CA LYS A 132 16.81 36.27 10.76
C LYS A 132 16.79 37.47 11.71
N ALA A 133 16.20 38.59 11.31
CA ALA A 133 16.12 39.78 12.17
C ALA A 133 15.28 39.51 13.43
N VAL A 134 14.21 38.73 13.32
CA VAL A 134 13.40 38.29 14.47
C VAL A 134 14.22 37.41 15.40
N GLN A 135 14.96 36.43 14.87
CA GLN A 135 15.85 35.58 15.68
C GLN A 135 16.96 36.37 16.38
N GLU A 136 17.64 37.26 15.66
CA GLU A 136 18.68 38.14 16.22
C GLU A 136 18.11 39.07 17.30
N PHE A 137 16.91 39.61 17.09
CA PHE A 137 16.20 40.41 18.10
C PHE A 137 15.92 39.57 19.36
N SER A 138 15.32 38.38 19.22
CA SER A 138 15.03 37.49 20.33
C SER A 138 16.28 37.07 21.11
N LEU A 139 17.36 36.70 20.42
CA LEU A 139 18.65 36.39 21.04
C LEU A 139 19.18 37.61 21.82
N SER A 140 19.11 38.81 21.23
CA SER A 140 19.55 40.03 21.92
C SER A 140 18.72 40.35 23.17
N GLU A 141 17.42 40.07 23.19
CA GLU A 141 16.58 40.23 24.39
C GLU A 141 16.90 39.17 25.46
N MET A 142 17.22 37.94 25.06
CA MET A 142 17.65 36.87 25.97
C MET A 142 19.01 37.16 26.63
N GLU A 143 19.94 37.76 25.90
CA GLU A 143 21.28 38.12 26.41
C GLU A 143 21.27 39.36 27.32
N LYS A 144 20.24 40.21 27.25
CA LYS A 144 20.13 41.37 28.13
C LYS A 144 20.00 40.92 29.58
N LYS A 145 20.71 41.59 30.48
CA LYS A 145 20.55 41.41 31.93
C LYS A 145 19.16 41.85 32.39
N ASP A 146 18.70 41.30 33.52
CA ASP A 146 17.39 41.61 34.10
C ASP A 146 17.22 43.08 34.46
N SER A 147 16.03 43.61 34.23
CA SER A 147 15.71 45.01 34.55
C SER A 147 14.82 45.05 35.78
N PHE A 148 15.14 45.93 36.71
CA PHE A 148 14.44 46.05 37.98
C PHE A 148 14.00 47.48 38.22
N ILE A 149 12.82 47.64 38.82
CA ILE A 149 12.34 48.90 39.35
C ILE A 149 12.66 48.92 40.84
N LEU A 150 13.55 49.82 41.25
CA LEU A 150 13.87 50.06 42.65
C LEU A 150 13.03 51.24 43.17
N SER A 151 12.08 50.94 44.04
CA SER A 151 11.22 51.95 44.68
C SER A 151 11.61 52.15 46.14
N TYR A 152 11.64 53.40 46.62
CA TYR A 152 11.91 53.73 48.01
C TYR A 152 10.97 54.84 48.50
N GLY A 153 10.64 54.81 49.80
CA GLY A 153 9.77 55.81 50.41
C GLY A 153 10.30 57.25 50.33
N ALA A 154 9.39 58.23 50.26
CA ALA A 154 9.74 59.65 50.14
C ALA A 154 10.59 60.20 51.30
N ASN A 155 10.67 59.47 52.42
CA ASN A 155 11.34 59.87 53.65
C ASN A 155 12.81 59.40 53.72
N VAL A 156 13.35 58.79 52.66
CA VAL A 156 14.73 58.30 52.62
C VAL A 156 15.69 59.45 52.32
N ASP A 157 16.64 59.66 53.24
CA ASP A 157 17.70 60.67 53.10
C ASP A 157 18.67 60.35 51.94
N ASP A 158 19.36 61.39 51.43
CA ASP A 158 20.22 61.28 50.24
C ASP A 158 21.43 60.36 50.45
N GLU A 159 21.94 60.23 51.68
CA GLU A 159 23.06 59.33 51.98
C GLU A 159 22.64 57.86 51.94
N LYS A 160 21.52 57.52 52.59
CA LYS A 160 20.95 56.18 52.54
C LYS A 160 20.54 55.78 51.14
N ARG A 161 19.96 56.71 50.37
CA ARG A 161 19.62 56.46 48.95
C ARG A 161 20.83 56.05 48.14
N LYS A 162 21.97 56.76 48.28
CA LYS A 162 23.21 56.42 47.58
C LYS A 162 23.74 55.05 47.99
N ARG A 163 23.64 54.69 49.27
CA ARG A 163 24.07 53.40 49.79
C ARG A 163 23.24 52.24 49.23
N ILE A 164 21.91 52.37 49.27
CA ILE A 164 20.96 51.39 48.71
C ILE A 164 21.24 51.17 47.21
N VAL A 165 21.40 52.25 46.43
CA VAL A 165 21.72 52.15 44.99
C VAL A 165 23.09 51.50 44.77
N SER A 166 24.08 51.79 45.62
CA SER A 166 25.42 51.20 45.52
C SER A 166 25.40 49.70 45.81
N ASP A 167 24.70 49.27 46.86
CA ASP A 167 24.58 47.85 47.21
C ASP A 167 23.79 47.09 46.14
N PHE A 168 22.74 47.70 45.58
CA PHE A 168 22.00 47.13 44.45
C PHE A 168 22.87 46.98 43.19
N LYS A 169 23.65 48.00 42.83
CA LYS A 169 24.59 47.93 41.69
C LYS A 169 25.67 46.86 41.89
N ARG A 170 26.18 46.71 43.12
CA ARG A 170 27.14 45.65 43.46
C ARG A 170 26.50 44.28 43.24
N PHE A 171 25.32 44.06 43.82
CA PHE A 171 24.57 42.81 43.67
C PHE A 171 24.29 42.47 42.20
N TYR A 172 23.82 43.44 41.41
CA TYR A 172 23.52 43.27 39.99
C TYR A 172 24.76 42.97 39.12
N ASN A 173 25.94 43.46 39.52
CA ASN A 173 27.18 43.16 38.81
C ASN A 173 27.79 41.81 39.22
N GLU A 174 27.66 41.41 40.48
CA GLU A 174 28.23 40.18 41.03
C GLU A 174 27.36 38.94 40.77
N ASN A 175 26.12 39.11 40.29
CA ASN A 175 25.24 38.03 39.83
C ASN A 175 24.98 36.94 40.90
N GLY A 176 24.83 37.32 42.17
CA GLY A 176 24.54 36.35 43.25
C GLY A 176 24.99 36.71 44.67
N GLY A 177 24.88 37.98 45.09
CA GLY A 177 25.14 38.40 46.48
C GLY A 177 23.94 38.25 47.43
N ILE A 178 24.10 38.56 48.72
CA ILE A 178 22.97 38.68 49.66
C ILE A 178 22.47 40.12 49.61
N LEU A 179 21.21 40.33 49.23
CA LEU A 179 20.55 41.63 49.20
C LEU A 179 19.58 41.76 50.38
N PHE A 180 19.77 42.77 51.23
CA PHE A 180 18.89 43.04 52.37
C PHE A 180 17.79 44.02 51.97
N GLN A 181 16.53 43.64 52.11
CA GLN A 181 15.38 44.51 51.86
C GLN A 181 15.05 45.31 53.12
N GLU A 182 15.31 46.62 53.10
CA GLU A 182 14.95 47.52 54.20
C GLU A 182 13.45 47.89 54.16
N PRO A 183 12.81 48.19 55.31
CA PRO A 183 11.42 48.63 55.36
C PRO A 183 11.17 49.89 54.51
N GLY A 184 10.26 49.78 53.53
CA GLY A 184 9.94 50.88 52.60
C GLY A 184 10.75 50.91 51.30
N VAL A 185 11.56 49.87 51.04
CA VAL A 185 12.22 49.63 49.74
C VAL A 185 11.58 48.40 49.08
N THR A 186 11.13 48.54 47.83
CA THR A 186 10.64 47.42 47.02
C THR A 186 11.46 47.28 45.75
N ILE A 187 11.65 46.04 45.32
CA ILE A 187 12.33 45.68 44.08
C ILE A 187 11.33 44.87 43.29
N ASP A 188 10.86 45.45 42.19
CA ASP A 188 9.95 44.80 41.28
C ASP A 188 10.73 44.44 40.01
N GLU A 189 10.79 43.15 39.71
CA GLU A 189 11.37 42.68 38.45
C GLU A 189 10.46 43.07 37.29
N ILE A 190 11.05 43.66 36.24
CA ILE A 190 10.33 43.90 35.00
C ILE A 190 10.32 42.58 34.23
N ASP A 191 9.14 41.96 34.17
CA ASP A 191 8.93 40.72 33.44
C ASP A 191 9.41 40.84 31.99
N LYS A 192 10.39 40.00 31.63
CA LYS A 192 10.93 40.00 30.27
C LYS A 192 10.08 39.08 29.39
N LYS A 193 9.40 39.69 28.42
CA LYS A 193 8.71 38.94 27.37
C LYS A 193 9.72 38.54 26.29
N TYR A 194 10.37 37.39 26.49
CA TYR A 194 11.34 36.83 25.54
C TYR A 194 10.71 36.26 24.26
N PHE A 195 9.47 35.81 24.37
CA PHE A 195 8.70 35.25 23.27
C PHE A 195 7.35 35.97 23.19
N SER A 196 7.10 36.67 22.08
CA SER A 196 5.72 36.99 21.73
C SER A 196 5.08 35.70 21.18
N SER A 197 3.78 35.49 21.43
CA SER A 197 3.01 34.48 20.69
C SER A 197 3.19 34.61 19.17
N ASP A 198 3.54 35.81 18.72
CA ASP A 198 3.74 36.18 17.32
C ASP A 198 5.04 35.61 16.71
N THR A 199 6.03 35.21 17.52
CA THR A 199 7.30 34.66 17.01
C THR A 199 7.09 33.25 16.41
N LEU A 200 6.34 32.39 17.12
CA LEU A 200 5.97 31.06 16.61
C LEU A 200 5.06 31.17 15.37
N ALA A 201 4.15 32.15 15.35
CA ALA A 201 3.32 32.43 14.18
C ALA A 201 4.18 32.89 12.98
N SER A 202 5.17 33.74 13.21
CA SER A 202 6.13 34.17 12.20
C SER A 202 6.90 32.99 11.61
N GLU A 203 7.45 32.11 12.43
CA GLU A 203 8.17 30.92 11.95
C GLU A 203 7.29 30.02 11.08
N ARG A 204 6.03 29.81 11.48
CA ARG A 204 5.07 29.02 10.68
C ARG A 204 4.80 29.67 9.33
N ILE A 205 4.64 30.99 9.30
CA ILE A 205 4.48 31.75 8.04
C ILE A 205 5.74 31.60 7.17
N THR A 206 6.93 31.68 7.75
CA THR A 206 8.20 31.45 7.05
C THR A 206 8.25 30.04 6.45
N ARG A 207 7.97 28.98 7.23
CA ARG A 207 7.93 27.59 6.75
C ARG A 207 6.92 27.41 5.62
N SER A 208 5.72 27.97 5.77
CA SER A 208 4.69 27.94 4.72
C SER A 208 5.15 28.63 3.43
N ARG A 209 5.79 29.80 3.52
CA ARG A 209 6.35 30.50 2.34
C ARG A 209 7.44 29.70 1.65
N VAL A 210 8.33 29.08 2.41
CA VAL A 210 9.38 28.21 1.88
C VAL A 210 8.75 27.02 1.15
N ALA A 211 7.81 26.33 1.79
CA ALA A 211 7.09 25.21 1.21
C ALA A 211 6.40 25.57 -0.12
N ASN A 212 5.72 26.72 -0.16
CA ASN A 212 5.04 27.22 -1.37
C ASN A 212 6.01 27.52 -2.51
N VAL A 213 7.17 28.12 -2.24
CA VAL A 213 8.15 28.45 -3.29
C VAL A 213 8.74 27.19 -3.94
N PHE A 214 8.93 26.12 -3.16
CA PHE A 214 9.40 24.84 -3.69
C PHE A 214 8.27 23.91 -4.17
N ASN A 215 7.02 24.35 -4.07
CA ASN A 215 5.80 23.56 -4.32
C ASN A 215 5.76 22.24 -3.53
N VAL A 216 6.23 22.24 -2.28
CA VAL A 216 6.19 21.07 -1.41
C VAL A 216 5.12 21.25 -0.32
N PRO A 217 4.48 20.16 0.15
CA PRO A 217 3.60 20.24 1.32
C PRO A 217 4.35 20.73 2.57
N VAL A 218 3.70 21.56 3.40
CA VAL A 218 4.34 22.12 4.62
C VAL A 218 4.68 21.03 5.65
N THR A 219 3.93 19.94 5.64
CA THR A 219 4.19 18.72 6.45
C THR A 219 5.57 18.09 6.18
N PHE A 220 6.15 18.28 4.99
CA PHE A 220 7.53 17.82 4.71
C PHE A 220 8.57 18.61 5.49
N LEU A 221 8.20 19.80 5.98
CA LEU A 221 8.99 20.63 6.88
C LEU A 221 8.60 20.42 8.36
N ASN A 222 7.97 19.28 8.66
CA ASN A 222 7.54 18.86 10.01
C ASN A 222 6.52 19.82 10.66
N ASP A 223 5.66 20.45 9.86
CA ASP A 223 4.54 21.27 10.35
C ASP A 223 3.20 20.57 10.08
N ASN A 224 2.57 20.06 11.14
CA ASN A 224 1.37 19.23 11.09
C ASN A 224 0.13 19.94 11.65
N GLU A 225 0.21 21.23 11.95
CA GLU A 225 -0.85 21.94 12.67
C GLU A 225 -2.01 22.33 11.74
N GLY A 226 -3.24 21.97 12.13
CA GLY A 226 -4.44 22.25 11.34
C GLY A 226 -4.73 21.26 10.21
N GLN A 227 -3.94 20.19 10.07
CA GLN A 227 -4.21 19.12 9.10
C GLN A 227 -4.96 17.97 9.77
N SER A 228 -6.14 17.65 9.23
CA SER A 228 -6.84 16.39 9.49
C SER A 228 -6.08 15.29 8.75
N TYR A 229 -5.66 14.23 9.43
CA TYR A 229 -4.90 13.07 8.92
C TYR A 229 -5.64 12.21 7.86
N ALA A 230 -6.51 12.82 7.06
CA ALA A 230 -7.22 12.17 5.96
C ALA A 230 -6.26 11.95 4.77
N SER A 231 -5.43 10.92 4.92
CA SER A 231 -4.57 10.25 3.95
C SER A 231 -3.29 11.00 3.54
N ASN A 232 -2.15 10.50 4.03
CA ASN A 232 -0.81 10.85 3.52
C ASN A 232 -0.71 10.62 2.00
N GLU A 233 -1.57 9.73 1.48
CA GLU A 233 -1.74 9.40 0.07
C GLU A 233 -2.21 10.61 -0.74
N GLN A 234 -3.23 11.37 -0.30
CA GLN A 234 -3.67 12.58 -1.01
C GLN A 234 -2.57 13.65 -1.05
N MET A 235 -1.83 13.80 0.05
CA MET A 235 -0.69 14.71 0.11
C MET A 235 0.44 14.29 -0.84
N MET A 236 0.76 12.99 -0.91
CA MET A 236 1.74 12.46 -1.85
C MET A 236 1.29 12.61 -3.31
N ILE A 237 0.01 12.37 -3.60
CA ILE A 237 -0.59 12.62 -4.92
C ILE A 237 -0.44 14.10 -5.29
N GLN A 238 -0.78 15.01 -4.36
CA GLN A 238 -0.64 16.45 -4.57
C GLN A 238 0.82 16.83 -4.85
N TYR A 239 1.78 16.32 -4.07
CA TYR A 239 3.21 16.54 -4.29
C TYR A 239 3.65 16.06 -5.67
N VAL A 240 3.24 14.87 -6.08
CA VAL A 240 3.59 14.34 -7.40
C VAL A 240 2.98 15.20 -8.52
N GLN A 241 1.71 15.59 -8.39
CA GLN A 241 1.02 16.38 -9.41
C GLN A 241 1.57 17.81 -9.54
N MET A 242 1.79 18.49 -8.40
CA MET A 242 2.16 19.90 -8.39
C MET A 242 3.66 20.15 -8.54
N LYS A 243 4.51 19.25 -8.04
CA LYS A 243 5.98 19.42 -8.05
C LYS A 243 6.67 18.46 -8.99
N LEU A 244 6.51 17.16 -8.82
CA LEU A 244 7.32 16.20 -9.58
C LEU A 244 6.92 16.09 -11.05
N THR A 245 5.63 16.11 -11.37
CA THR A 245 5.15 15.91 -12.75
C THR A 245 5.66 17.00 -13.70
N PRO A 246 5.57 18.31 -13.38
CA PRO A 246 6.15 19.35 -14.23
C PRO A 246 7.66 19.22 -14.40
N ASP A 247 8.36 18.89 -13.31
CA ASP A 247 9.81 18.74 -13.30
C ASP A 247 10.25 17.55 -14.16
N VAL A 248 9.68 16.37 -13.92
CA VAL A 248 9.91 15.15 -14.70
C VAL A 248 9.68 15.39 -16.18
N ARG A 249 8.55 16.03 -16.55
CA ARG A 249 8.27 16.33 -17.96
C ARG A 249 9.31 17.24 -18.59
N GLN A 250 9.84 18.20 -17.84
CA GLN A 250 10.90 19.08 -18.35
C GLN A 250 12.20 18.31 -18.60
N TYR A 251 12.61 17.45 -17.67
CA TYR A 251 13.78 16.58 -17.85
C TYR A 251 13.61 15.63 -19.02
N GLU A 252 12.48 14.92 -19.09
CA GLU A 252 12.17 14.00 -20.19
C GLU A 252 12.21 14.74 -21.54
N GLN A 253 11.63 15.93 -21.64
CA GLN A 253 11.66 16.72 -22.88
C GLN A 253 13.08 17.14 -23.27
N GLU A 254 13.89 17.58 -22.31
CA GLU A 254 15.28 17.96 -22.53
C GLU A 254 16.11 16.75 -23.01
N PHE A 255 16.00 15.61 -22.33
CA PHE A 255 16.68 14.37 -22.70
C PHE A 255 16.23 13.86 -24.07
N ASN A 256 14.91 13.78 -24.31
CA ASN A 256 14.35 13.31 -25.57
C ASN A 256 14.75 14.19 -26.74
N ARG A 257 14.70 15.51 -26.57
CA ARG A 257 15.02 16.45 -27.63
C ARG A 257 16.52 16.46 -27.95
N LYS A 258 17.38 16.42 -26.93
CA LYS A 258 18.82 16.70 -27.07
C LYS A 258 19.68 15.44 -27.14
N LEU A 259 19.27 14.31 -26.55
CA LEU A 259 20.08 13.08 -26.56
C LEU A 259 19.69 12.10 -27.66
N LEU A 260 18.43 12.12 -28.10
CA LEU A 260 17.95 11.28 -29.21
C LEU A 260 18.01 12.03 -30.54
N ARG A 261 18.26 11.29 -31.62
CA ARG A 261 18.16 11.78 -32.99
C ARG A 261 16.69 11.93 -33.41
N PRO A 262 16.37 12.82 -34.36
CA PRO A 262 15.01 12.94 -34.91
C PRO A 262 14.43 11.60 -35.40
N GLU A 263 15.26 10.76 -36.04
CA GLU A 263 14.82 9.46 -36.56
C GLU A 263 14.55 8.43 -35.46
N GLU A 264 15.27 8.46 -34.35
CA GLU A 264 15.03 7.61 -33.17
C GLU A 264 13.70 7.98 -32.51
N ARG A 265 13.43 9.29 -32.35
CA ARG A 265 12.14 9.77 -31.83
C ARG A 265 10.97 9.37 -32.73
N LYS A 266 11.12 9.47 -34.06
CA LYS A 266 10.08 9.03 -35.01
C LYS A 266 9.80 7.52 -34.93
N LYS A 267 10.80 6.71 -34.54
CA LYS A 267 10.66 5.28 -34.26
C LYS A 267 10.07 4.99 -32.87
N GLY A 268 9.55 6.00 -32.17
CA GLY A 268 8.90 5.85 -30.88
C GLY A 268 9.86 5.72 -29.69
N MET A 269 11.13 6.13 -29.83
CA MET A 269 12.09 6.11 -28.72
C MET A 269 11.95 7.34 -27.83
N TYR A 270 11.94 7.13 -26.51
CA TYR A 270 11.88 8.19 -25.50
C TYR A 270 12.43 7.77 -24.13
N PHE A 271 13.17 8.66 -23.47
CA PHE A 271 13.49 8.61 -22.06
C PHE A 271 12.27 8.90 -21.20
N LYS A 272 12.11 8.13 -20.12
CA LYS A 272 11.06 8.30 -19.13
C LYS A 272 11.59 8.08 -17.72
N LEU A 273 11.18 8.95 -16.80
CA LEU A 273 11.39 8.80 -15.37
C LEU A 273 10.16 8.13 -14.76
N ASN A 274 10.36 6.98 -14.13
CA ASN A 274 9.26 6.22 -13.56
C ASN A 274 8.80 6.84 -12.23
N MET A 275 7.69 7.58 -12.26
CA MET A 275 7.00 8.10 -11.06
C MET A 275 6.06 7.09 -10.40
N GLY A 276 5.85 5.92 -11.02
CA GLY A 276 4.93 4.89 -10.54
C GLY A 276 5.20 4.54 -9.08
N GLY A 277 6.47 4.36 -8.69
CA GLY A 277 6.90 4.15 -7.29
C GLY A 277 6.27 5.09 -6.26
N LEU A 278 6.06 6.36 -6.63
CA LEU A 278 5.56 7.41 -5.73
C LEU A 278 4.03 7.55 -5.76
N LEU A 279 3.40 7.20 -6.88
CA LEU A 279 1.94 7.24 -7.07
C LEU A 279 1.26 5.90 -6.77
N ARG A 280 2.04 4.89 -6.38
CA ARG A 280 1.61 3.49 -6.25
C ARG A 280 0.56 3.26 -5.15
N GLY A 281 0.09 4.30 -4.45
CA GLY A 281 -0.89 4.21 -3.37
C GLY A 281 -0.45 3.24 -2.29
N ASP A 282 -1.39 2.82 -1.45
CA ASP A 282 -1.21 1.61 -0.66
C ASP A 282 -1.33 0.37 -1.56
N THR A 283 -0.79 -0.76 -1.11
CA THR A 283 -0.77 -2.01 -1.89
C THR A 283 -2.18 -2.52 -2.23
N ALA A 284 -3.20 -2.19 -1.43
CA ALA A 284 -4.58 -2.61 -1.68
C ALA A 284 -5.21 -1.79 -2.81
N SER A 285 -5.10 -0.45 -2.80
CA SER A 285 -5.59 0.42 -3.88
C SER A 285 -4.95 0.05 -5.23
N ARG A 286 -3.66 -0.28 -5.21
CA ARG A 286 -2.91 -0.72 -6.40
C ARG A 286 -3.38 -2.06 -6.94
N THR A 287 -3.53 -3.05 -6.06
CA THR A 287 -4.03 -4.37 -6.41
C THR A 287 -5.45 -4.28 -6.97
N ALA A 288 -6.31 -3.44 -6.39
CA ALA A 288 -7.66 -3.22 -6.86
C ALA A 288 -7.68 -2.61 -8.28
N PHE A 289 -6.85 -1.60 -8.55
CA PHE A 289 -6.71 -1.02 -9.89
C PHE A 289 -6.26 -2.05 -10.92
N TYR A 290 -5.20 -2.81 -10.64
CA TYR A 290 -4.74 -3.85 -11.57
C TYR A 290 -5.76 -4.95 -11.78
N ASN A 291 -6.47 -5.36 -10.73
CA ASN A 291 -7.54 -6.35 -10.85
C ASN A 291 -8.64 -5.88 -11.82
N VAL A 292 -9.10 -4.63 -11.67
CA VAL A 292 -10.11 -4.04 -12.56
C VAL A 292 -9.60 -3.95 -14.00
N MET A 293 -8.36 -3.50 -14.21
CA MET A 293 -7.79 -3.34 -15.55
C MET A 293 -7.56 -4.68 -16.26
N LEU A 294 -7.06 -5.70 -15.55
CA LEU A 294 -6.86 -7.04 -16.08
C LEU A 294 -8.18 -7.74 -16.42
N ARG A 295 -9.25 -7.46 -15.66
CA ARG A 295 -10.57 -8.05 -15.89
C ARG A 295 -11.39 -7.38 -16.99
N SER A 296 -11.10 -6.13 -17.32
CA SER A 296 -11.87 -5.33 -18.28
C SER A 296 -11.21 -5.22 -19.66
N SER A 297 -10.20 -6.05 -19.96
CA SER A 297 -9.33 -5.90 -21.13
C SER A 297 -8.64 -4.54 -21.21
N GLY A 298 -8.45 -3.87 -20.08
CA GLY A 298 -7.78 -2.57 -20.00
C GLY A 298 -6.25 -2.68 -19.96
N MET A 299 -5.70 -3.78 -19.45
CA MET A 299 -4.26 -4.08 -19.43
C MET A 299 -3.98 -5.57 -19.62
N LYS A 300 -2.77 -5.89 -20.07
CA LYS A 300 -2.20 -7.24 -20.08
C LYS A 300 -1.48 -7.55 -18.77
N PRO A 301 -1.41 -8.82 -18.33
CA PRO A 301 -0.57 -9.21 -17.20
C PRO A 301 0.89 -8.76 -17.33
N ASP A 302 1.49 -8.85 -18.51
CA ASP A 302 2.86 -8.37 -18.76
C ASP A 302 3.01 -6.85 -18.66
N GLU A 303 1.95 -6.09 -18.95
CA GLU A 303 1.98 -4.64 -18.74
C GLU A 303 1.99 -4.31 -17.24
N VAL A 304 1.26 -5.07 -16.42
CA VAL A 304 1.34 -4.96 -14.96
C VAL A 304 2.74 -5.32 -14.44
N ARG A 305 3.34 -6.40 -14.96
CA ARG A 305 4.73 -6.77 -14.61
C ARG A 305 5.72 -5.65 -14.93
N ARG A 306 5.62 -5.05 -16.12
CA ARG A 306 6.46 -3.91 -16.51
C ARG A 306 6.25 -2.70 -15.60
N LEU A 307 5.01 -2.41 -15.18
CA LEU A 307 4.70 -1.33 -14.22
C LEU A 307 5.29 -1.61 -12.82
N GLU A 308 5.39 -2.90 -12.46
CA GLU A 308 6.00 -3.36 -11.21
C GLU A 308 7.51 -3.63 -11.34
N ASP A 309 8.14 -3.20 -12.44
CA ASP A 309 9.56 -3.39 -12.73
C ASP A 309 10.00 -4.88 -12.75
N LEU A 310 9.07 -5.79 -13.05
CA LEU A 310 9.31 -7.22 -13.26
C LEU A 310 9.50 -7.54 -14.76
N PRO A 311 10.35 -8.52 -15.11
CA PRO A 311 10.52 -8.94 -16.50
C PRO A 311 9.21 -9.55 -17.03
N PRO A 312 8.84 -9.29 -18.31
CA PRO A 312 7.67 -9.91 -18.92
C PRO A 312 7.86 -11.43 -19.03
N GLU A 313 6.78 -12.17 -18.89
CA GLU A 313 6.77 -13.64 -18.95
C GLU A 313 6.40 -14.15 -20.34
N GLY A 314 5.72 -13.33 -21.15
CA GLY A 314 5.31 -13.67 -22.51
C GLY A 314 4.15 -14.68 -22.55
N GLY A 315 3.88 -15.23 -23.73
CA GLY A 315 2.85 -16.24 -23.91
C GLY A 315 1.43 -15.72 -23.62
N MET A 316 0.78 -16.24 -22.57
CA MET A 316 -0.56 -15.80 -22.18
C MET A 316 -0.56 -14.50 -21.37
N ALA A 317 0.59 -14.13 -20.78
CA ALA A 317 0.74 -12.88 -20.05
C ALA A 317 0.76 -11.64 -20.98
N ASP A 318 1.05 -11.82 -22.27
CA ASP A 318 1.03 -10.76 -23.28
C ASP A 318 -0.33 -10.63 -24.02
N LYS A 319 -1.35 -11.35 -23.56
CA LYS A 319 -2.71 -11.26 -24.11
C LYS A 319 -3.60 -10.38 -23.25
N LEU A 320 -4.59 -9.73 -23.86
CA LEU A 320 -5.66 -9.05 -23.13
C LEU A 320 -6.66 -10.08 -22.64
N TRP A 321 -7.04 -9.94 -21.37
CA TRP A 321 -8.01 -10.82 -20.72
C TRP A 321 -9.30 -10.03 -20.49
N ILE A 322 -10.43 -10.66 -20.77
CA ILE A 322 -11.75 -10.14 -20.39
C ILE A 322 -12.38 -11.10 -19.41
N SER A 323 -12.95 -10.55 -18.35
CA SER A 323 -13.77 -11.29 -17.41
C SER A 323 -15.02 -11.77 -18.14
N GLY A 324 -15.31 -13.07 -18.08
CA GLY A 324 -16.39 -13.72 -18.84
C GLY A 324 -17.81 -13.36 -18.41
N ASP A 325 -17.96 -12.42 -17.47
CA ASP A 325 -19.20 -11.88 -16.91
C ASP A 325 -19.62 -10.53 -17.54
N LEU A 326 -18.74 -9.89 -18.32
CA LEU A 326 -19.01 -8.61 -19.00
C LEU A 326 -19.54 -8.84 -20.43
N TYR A 327 -20.81 -8.53 -20.65
CA TYR A 327 -21.46 -8.54 -21.96
C TYR A 327 -21.82 -7.13 -22.42
N PRO A 328 -21.66 -6.78 -23.70
CA PRO A 328 -22.22 -5.55 -24.27
C PRO A 328 -23.72 -5.47 -23.99
N VAL A 329 -24.23 -4.27 -23.68
CA VAL A 329 -25.65 -4.09 -23.31
C VAL A 329 -26.62 -4.48 -24.44
N ASP A 330 -26.13 -4.38 -25.67
CA ASP A 330 -26.78 -4.73 -26.92
C ASP A 330 -26.58 -6.19 -27.35
N MET A 331 -25.77 -6.96 -26.61
CA MET A 331 -25.58 -8.38 -26.88
C MET A 331 -26.83 -9.18 -26.49
N ASP A 332 -27.33 -9.96 -27.45
CA ASP A 332 -28.45 -10.87 -27.28
C ASP A 332 -28.26 -11.72 -26.01
N PRO A 333 -29.24 -11.69 -25.07
CA PRO A 333 -29.17 -12.47 -23.83
C PRO A 333 -28.87 -13.95 -24.00
N THR A 334 -29.22 -14.54 -25.15
CA THR A 334 -28.99 -15.96 -25.46
C THR A 334 -27.56 -16.31 -25.86
N LEU A 335 -26.76 -15.30 -26.25
CA LEU A 335 -25.34 -15.47 -26.63
C LEU A 335 -24.38 -15.18 -25.48
N ARG A 336 -24.91 -14.78 -24.33
CA ARG A 336 -24.13 -14.65 -23.09
C ARG A 336 -23.77 -16.07 -22.64
N LYS A 337 -22.53 -16.33 -22.20
CA LYS A 337 -22.20 -17.63 -21.61
C LYS A 337 -23.16 -17.87 -20.45
N SER A 338 -24.01 -18.87 -20.60
CA SER A 338 -24.65 -19.53 -19.48
C SER A 338 -23.53 -20.04 -18.58
N SER A 339 -23.42 -19.50 -17.36
CA SER A 339 -22.63 -20.15 -16.32
C SER A 339 -23.03 -21.62 -16.28
N GLY A 340 -22.03 -22.50 -16.30
CA GLY A 340 -22.22 -23.94 -16.34
C GLY A 340 -23.29 -24.37 -15.35
N ALA A 341 -24.20 -25.22 -15.80
CA ALA A 341 -25.16 -25.88 -14.93
C ALA A 341 -24.37 -26.67 -13.88
N SER A 342 -24.33 -26.16 -12.63
CA SER A 342 -23.91 -26.95 -11.49
C SER A 342 -24.86 -28.14 -11.37
N THR A 343 -24.28 -29.33 -11.38
CA THR A 343 -24.98 -30.61 -11.55
C THR A 343 -25.49 -31.15 -10.21
N THR A 344 -26.11 -30.30 -9.38
CA THR A 344 -26.47 -30.65 -7.98
C THR A 344 -27.95 -30.49 -7.63
N THR A 345 -28.83 -30.21 -8.59
CA THR A 345 -30.29 -30.25 -8.37
C THR A 345 -30.87 -31.61 -8.79
N LYS A 346 -31.26 -32.45 -7.82
CA LYS A 346 -32.24 -33.51 -8.07
C LYS A 346 -33.62 -32.88 -7.95
N GLY A 347 -34.30 -32.72 -9.09
CA GLY A 347 -35.63 -32.10 -9.18
C GLY A 347 -36.65 -32.73 -8.24
N ALA A 348 -37.67 -31.94 -7.88
CA ALA A 348 -38.73 -32.33 -6.95
C ALA A 348 -39.29 -33.71 -7.30
N ALA A 349 -39.22 -34.65 -6.34
CA ALA A 349 -39.95 -35.90 -6.46
C ALA A 349 -41.46 -35.60 -6.44
N ALA A 350 -42.27 -36.49 -7.02
CA ALA A 350 -43.73 -36.34 -7.18
C ALA A 350 -44.51 -36.06 -5.87
N ASP A 351 -43.84 -36.13 -4.71
CA ASP A 351 -44.39 -35.97 -3.37
C ASP A 351 -44.15 -34.57 -2.75
N GLY A 352 -43.61 -33.60 -3.50
CA GLY A 352 -43.38 -32.24 -3.01
C GLY A 352 -42.16 -32.11 -2.08
N VAL A 353 -41.17 -32.98 -2.26
CA VAL A 353 -39.89 -32.97 -1.54
C VAL A 353 -38.79 -32.54 -2.50
N GLY A 354 -38.03 -31.52 -2.12
CA GLY A 354 -36.84 -31.04 -2.85
C GLY A 354 -35.56 -31.32 -2.08
N GLU A 355 -34.45 -31.52 -2.79
CA GLU A 355 -33.13 -31.78 -2.21
C GLU A 355 -32.11 -30.75 -2.70
N LEU A 356 -31.31 -30.19 -1.79
CA LEU A 356 -30.18 -29.31 -2.09
C LEU A 356 -28.94 -29.72 -1.30
N TYR A 357 -27.77 -29.36 -1.83
CA TYR A 357 -26.48 -29.71 -1.28
C TYR A 357 -25.65 -28.42 -1.11
N ILE A 358 -25.04 -28.24 0.06
CA ILE A 358 -24.02 -27.22 0.32
C ILE A 358 -22.73 -27.97 0.63
N TYR A 359 -22.02 -28.31 -0.43
CA TYR A 359 -20.71 -28.95 -0.38
C TYR A 359 -19.66 -27.90 -0.78
N GLY A 360 -18.39 -28.07 -0.39
CA GLY A 360 -17.35 -27.09 -0.70
C GLY A 360 -17.46 -25.78 0.10
N ASP A 361 -16.72 -24.76 -0.32
CA ASP A 361 -16.62 -23.48 0.39
C ASP A 361 -17.86 -22.59 0.14
N ILE A 362 -18.19 -21.75 1.12
CA ILE A 362 -19.24 -20.72 0.98
C ILE A 362 -18.60 -19.42 0.52
N VAL A 363 -18.90 -19.00 -0.71
CA VAL A 363 -18.17 -17.93 -1.41
C VAL A 363 -19.11 -16.91 -2.02
N SER A 364 -18.65 -15.68 -2.23
CA SER A 364 -19.44 -14.68 -2.97
C SER A 364 -19.40 -14.91 -4.49
N TRP A 365 -18.42 -15.66 -4.99
CA TRP A 365 -18.25 -15.97 -6.41
C TRP A 365 -17.71 -17.40 -6.56
N ILE A 366 -18.37 -18.19 -7.42
CA ILE A 366 -17.97 -19.57 -7.72
C ILE A 366 -17.02 -19.54 -8.92
N TRP A 367 -15.87 -20.19 -8.81
CA TRP A 367 -14.89 -20.33 -9.89
C TRP A 367 -15.15 -21.63 -10.66
N ASP A 368 -14.82 -21.65 -11.97
CA ASP A 368 -15.05 -22.83 -12.82
C ASP A 368 -14.28 -24.08 -12.35
N ASP A 369 -13.16 -23.90 -11.67
CA ASP A 369 -12.33 -24.99 -11.13
C ASP A 369 -12.87 -25.58 -9.81
N TYR A 370 -13.85 -24.93 -9.18
CA TYR A 370 -14.47 -25.34 -7.91
C TYR A 370 -16.01 -25.30 -8.03
N PRO A 371 -16.60 -26.11 -8.94
CA PRO A 371 -18.03 -26.09 -9.25
C PRO A 371 -18.93 -26.52 -8.08
N GLU A 372 -18.35 -27.13 -7.05
CA GLU A 372 -19.01 -27.53 -5.80
C GLU A 372 -19.32 -26.36 -4.87
N ASP A 373 -18.57 -25.25 -4.95
CA ASP A 373 -18.74 -24.11 -4.05
C ASP A 373 -20.13 -23.48 -4.13
N THR A 374 -20.57 -22.88 -3.01
CA THR A 374 -21.93 -22.34 -2.89
C THR A 374 -21.92 -20.84 -2.55
N SER A 375 -22.71 -20.04 -3.27
CA SER A 375 -23.04 -18.65 -2.92
C SER A 375 -24.51 -18.51 -2.56
N ALA A 376 -24.91 -17.42 -1.90
CA ALA A 376 -26.33 -17.17 -1.63
C ALA A 376 -27.15 -17.06 -2.93
N THR A 377 -26.52 -16.57 -4.00
CA THR A 377 -27.16 -16.43 -5.31
C THR A 377 -27.36 -17.78 -5.99
N SER A 378 -26.33 -18.65 -6.01
CA SER A 378 -26.49 -19.99 -6.58
C SER A 378 -27.49 -20.82 -5.78
N PHE A 379 -27.39 -20.76 -4.45
CA PHE A 379 -28.31 -21.45 -3.56
C PHE A 379 -29.77 -21.01 -3.78
N LYS A 380 -30.02 -19.70 -3.89
CA LYS A 380 -31.38 -19.19 -4.13
C LYS A 380 -31.93 -19.65 -5.48
N ARG A 381 -31.10 -19.62 -6.53
CA ARG A 381 -31.48 -20.08 -7.86
C ARG A 381 -31.84 -21.56 -7.85
N ASP A 382 -31.02 -22.37 -7.20
CA ASP A 382 -31.21 -23.81 -7.15
C ASP A 382 -32.43 -24.18 -6.29
N LEU A 383 -32.68 -23.43 -5.20
CA LEU A 383 -33.90 -23.52 -4.41
C LEU A 383 -35.16 -23.15 -5.21
N ASP A 384 -35.11 -22.07 -6.00
CA ASP A 384 -36.24 -21.67 -6.85
C ASP A 384 -36.53 -22.70 -7.94
N ALA A 385 -35.49 -23.35 -8.46
CA ALA A 385 -35.62 -24.40 -9.47
C ALA A 385 -36.35 -25.65 -8.95
N LEU A 386 -36.43 -25.85 -7.63
CA LEU A 386 -37.21 -26.93 -7.03
C LEU A 386 -38.72 -26.69 -7.09
N GLY A 387 -39.16 -25.45 -7.35
CA GLY A 387 -40.57 -25.09 -7.42
C GLY A 387 -41.28 -25.14 -6.06
N ASP A 388 -42.60 -25.38 -6.08
CA ASP A 388 -43.40 -25.42 -4.85
C ASP A 388 -43.22 -26.76 -4.12
N ILE A 389 -42.35 -26.76 -3.11
CA ILE A 389 -42.04 -27.91 -2.26
C ILE A 389 -42.61 -27.72 -0.86
N LYS A 390 -43.04 -28.81 -0.24
CA LYS A 390 -43.51 -28.85 1.17
C LYS A 390 -42.40 -29.22 2.15
N THR A 391 -41.37 -29.91 1.67
CA THR A 391 -40.20 -30.28 2.47
C THR A 391 -38.93 -30.06 1.66
N LEU A 392 -37.96 -29.37 2.25
CA LEU A 392 -36.61 -29.23 1.72
C LEU A 392 -35.67 -30.10 2.55
N LYS A 393 -34.97 -31.03 1.91
CA LYS A 393 -33.84 -31.73 2.51
C LYS A 393 -32.54 -31.03 2.09
N LEU A 394 -31.84 -30.47 3.05
CA LEU A 394 -30.58 -29.77 2.85
C LEU A 394 -29.43 -30.63 3.37
N TYR A 395 -28.49 -30.97 2.51
CA TYR A 395 -27.32 -31.76 2.86
C TYR A 395 -26.09 -30.85 2.96
N ILE A 396 -25.38 -30.88 4.08
CA ILE A 396 -24.22 -30.01 4.34
C ILE A 396 -22.97 -30.87 4.53
N ASN A 397 -21.94 -30.54 3.74
CA ASN A 397 -20.58 -31.03 3.91
C ASN A 397 -19.59 -29.93 3.53
N SER A 398 -19.46 -28.93 4.39
CA SER A 398 -18.78 -27.67 4.09
C SER A 398 -17.90 -27.20 5.25
N PRO A 399 -16.68 -26.68 4.96
CA PRO A 399 -15.85 -26.02 5.95
C PRO A 399 -16.36 -24.61 6.30
N GLY A 400 -17.32 -24.07 5.55
CA GLY A 400 -17.76 -22.69 5.71
C GLY A 400 -17.08 -21.74 4.73
N GLY A 401 -16.92 -20.48 5.12
CA GLY A 401 -16.41 -19.41 4.25
C GLY A 401 -16.97 -18.04 4.61
N SER A 402 -17.50 -17.31 3.62
CA SER A 402 -18.02 -15.95 3.76
C SER A 402 -19.19 -15.86 4.74
N VAL A 403 -19.00 -15.09 5.82
CA VAL A 403 -20.02 -14.88 6.86
C VAL A 403 -21.29 -14.24 6.29
N PHE A 404 -21.16 -13.25 5.42
CA PHE A 404 -22.31 -12.55 4.84
C PHE A 404 -23.12 -13.42 3.89
N GLU A 405 -22.47 -14.24 3.06
CA GLU A 405 -23.15 -15.20 2.19
C GLU A 405 -23.91 -16.24 3.01
N GLY A 406 -23.28 -16.79 4.05
CA GLY A 406 -23.93 -17.79 4.88
C GLY A 406 -25.10 -17.23 5.70
N VAL A 407 -25.01 -16.00 6.23
CA VAL A 407 -26.16 -15.33 6.85
C VAL A 407 -27.27 -15.07 5.83
N ALA A 408 -26.95 -14.76 4.58
CA ALA A 408 -27.96 -14.61 3.53
C ALA A 408 -28.67 -15.94 3.24
N ILE A 409 -27.93 -17.05 3.13
CA ILE A 409 -28.50 -18.40 2.96
C ILE A 409 -29.38 -18.79 4.16
N TYR A 410 -28.89 -18.57 5.38
CA TYR A 410 -29.67 -18.79 6.61
C TYR A 410 -31.02 -18.06 6.56
N ASN A 411 -31.01 -16.78 6.18
CA ASN A 411 -32.22 -15.98 6.08
C ASN A 411 -33.13 -16.41 4.91
N ILE A 412 -32.58 -16.89 3.81
CA ILE A 412 -33.36 -17.49 2.71
C ILE A 412 -34.12 -18.71 3.24
N LEU A 413 -33.43 -19.61 3.96
CA LEU A 413 -34.02 -20.81 4.55
C LEU A 413 -35.09 -20.48 5.59
N LYS A 414 -34.84 -19.55 6.53
CA LYS A 414 -35.83 -19.14 7.55
C LYS A 414 -37.09 -18.50 6.99
N ARG A 415 -37.03 -17.91 5.78
CA ARG A 415 -38.20 -17.34 5.08
C ARG A 415 -38.95 -18.36 4.23
N HIS A 416 -38.35 -19.53 3.98
CA HIS A 416 -38.96 -20.54 3.14
C HIS A 416 -40.13 -21.21 3.87
N THR A 417 -41.21 -21.51 3.15
CA THR A 417 -42.45 -22.07 3.73
C THR A 417 -42.40 -23.58 3.90
N ALA A 418 -41.55 -24.27 3.14
CA ALA A 418 -41.30 -25.70 3.30
C ALA A 418 -40.64 -26.00 4.64
N ARG A 419 -40.95 -27.17 5.21
CA ARG A 419 -40.19 -27.72 6.33
C ARG A 419 -38.75 -28.00 5.89
N VAL A 420 -37.76 -27.42 6.56
CA VAL A 420 -36.34 -27.58 6.25
C VAL A 420 -35.72 -28.65 7.16
N ILE A 421 -35.29 -29.77 6.57
CA ILE A 421 -34.57 -30.83 7.25
C ILE A 421 -33.11 -30.75 6.81
N VAL A 422 -32.21 -30.40 7.73
CA VAL A 422 -30.78 -30.31 7.48
C VAL A 422 -30.11 -31.60 7.92
N THR A 423 -29.30 -32.19 7.04
CA THR A 423 -28.44 -33.34 7.36
C THR A 423 -26.99 -32.94 7.17
N ILE A 424 -26.18 -33.08 8.23
CA ILE A 424 -24.74 -32.84 8.15
C ILE A 424 -24.08 -34.15 7.76
N ASP A 425 -23.74 -34.32 6.49
CA ASP A 425 -23.26 -35.60 5.99
C ASP A 425 -21.86 -35.95 6.47
N GLY A 426 -21.03 -34.94 6.75
CA GLY A 426 -19.67 -35.13 7.25
C GLY A 426 -19.22 -33.97 8.13
N LEU A 427 -19.25 -32.75 7.58
CA LEU A 427 -18.81 -31.55 8.27
C LEU A 427 -19.74 -30.36 8.07
N ALA A 428 -20.04 -29.65 9.16
CA ALA A 428 -20.51 -28.27 9.10
C ALA A 428 -19.61 -27.40 9.98
N ALA A 429 -18.63 -26.72 9.38
CA ALA A 429 -17.71 -25.85 10.12
C ALA A 429 -17.98 -24.36 9.86
N SER A 430 -17.64 -23.52 10.84
CA SER A 430 -17.68 -22.06 10.70
C SER A 430 -19.06 -21.56 10.24
N ILE A 431 -19.18 -20.75 9.19
CA ILE A 431 -20.48 -20.24 8.77
C ILE A 431 -21.47 -21.34 8.30
N ALA A 432 -20.98 -22.51 7.90
CA ALA A 432 -21.85 -23.64 7.53
C ALA A 432 -22.62 -24.19 8.74
N SER A 433 -22.04 -24.17 9.95
CA SER A 433 -22.76 -24.57 11.16
C SER A 433 -23.87 -23.57 11.52
N VAL A 434 -23.69 -22.27 11.24
CA VAL A 434 -24.77 -21.29 11.39
C VAL A 434 -25.90 -21.58 10.41
N ILE A 435 -25.59 -21.86 9.13
CA ILE A 435 -26.62 -22.21 8.13
C ILE A 435 -27.43 -23.44 8.58
N ALA A 436 -26.77 -24.44 9.16
CA ALA A 436 -27.45 -25.63 9.66
C ALA A 436 -28.53 -25.30 10.70
N MET A 437 -28.32 -24.27 11.53
CA MET A 437 -29.30 -23.84 12.54
C MET A 437 -30.59 -23.26 11.93
N ALA A 438 -30.63 -22.98 10.63
CA ALA A 438 -31.86 -22.57 9.96
C ALA A 438 -32.89 -23.71 9.85
N GLY A 439 -32.44 -24.96 9.98
CA GLY A 439 -33.27 -26.15 9.86
C GLY A 439 -34.30 -26.30 10.98
N ASP A 440 -35.53 -26.65 10.60
CA ASP A 440 -36.56 -27.07 11.56
C ASP A 440 -36.13 -28.36 12.28
N GLU A 441 -35.39 -29.22 11.59
CA GLU A 441 -34.77 -30.45 12.12
C GLU A 441 -33.34 -30.58 11.59
N VAL A 442 -32.38 -30.82 12.48
CA VAL A 442 -30.96 -31.04 12.18
C VAL A 442 -30.59 -32.46 12.52
N ARG A 443 -30.00 -33.17 11.56
CA ARG A 443 -29.58 -34.57 11.69
C ARG A 443 -28.08 -34.70 11.51
N MET A 444 -27.46 -35.52 12.35
CA MET A 444 -26.03 -35.79 12.31
C MET A 444 -25.77 -37.29 12.42
N PRO A 445 -25.16 -37.94 11.42
CA PRO A 445 -24.52 -39.24 11.57
C PRO A 445 -23.57 -39.25 12.76
N ARG A 446 -23.44 -40.39 13.47
CA ARG A 446 -22.56 -40.52 14.66
C ARG A 446 -21.11 -40.09 14.43
N ASN A 447 -20.62 -40.14 13.20
CA ASN A 447 -19.26 -39.78 12.81
C ASN A 447 -19.14 -38.39 12.16
N ALA A 448 -20.23 -37.62 12.04
CA ALA A 448 -20.20 -36.25 11.56
C ALA A 448 -19.77 -35.27 12.66
N MET A 449 -19.26 -34.11 12.24
CA MET A 449 -18.76 -33.08 13.13
C MET A 449 -19.31 -31.70 12.80
N MET A 450 -19.38 -30.86 13.84
CA MET A 450 -19.68 -29.44 13.72
C MET A 450 -18.55 -28.63 14.38
N MET A 451 -18.05 -27.59 13.72
CA MET A 451 -17.06 -26.70 14.32
C MET A 451 -17.63 -25.29 14.44
N ILE A 452 -17.57 -24.73 15.65
CA ILE A 452 -18.03 -23.38 15.95
C ILE A 452 -16.88 -22.52 16.48
N HIS A 453 -16.80 -21.27 16.02
CA HIS A 453 -15.82 -20.29 16.44
C HIS A 453 -16.33 -18.86 16.23
N ASN A 454 -15.67 -17.89 16.85
CA ASN A 454 -15.96 -16.48 16.58
C ASN A 454 -15.53 -16.05 15.17
N PRO A 455 -16.25 -15.09 14.55
CA PRO A 455 -15.78 -14.50 13.31
C PRO A 455 -14.43 -13.83 13.55
N TRP A 456 -13.52 -13.99 12.59
CA TRP A 456 -12.24 -13.30 12.59
C TRP A 456 -12.04 -12.60 11.27
N THR A 457 -11.20 -11.58 11.28
CA THR A 457 -10.77 -10.87 10.07
C THR A 457 -9.29 -10.54 10.17
N HIS A 458 -8.73 -10.16 9.04
CA HIS A 458 -7.40 -9.60 8.97
C HIS A 458 -7.51 -8.12 8.59
N THR A 459 -6.99 -7.24 9.45
CA THR A 459 -7.06 -5.79 9.25
C THR A 459 -5.81 -5.11 9.78
N TRP A 460 -5.46 -3.98 9.19
CA TRP A 460 -4.37 -3.12 9.63
C TRP A 460 -4.85 -1.69 9.66
N GLY A 461 -4.38 -0.94 10.66
CA GLY A 461 -4.80 0.43 10.89
C GLY A 461 -4.26 0.94 12.21
N ASN A 462 -4.59 2.17 12.55
CA ASN A 462 -4.26 2.74 13.85
C ASN A 462 -5.11 2.11 14.98
N ALA A 463 -4.79 2.43 16.23
CA ALA A 463 -5.47 1.85 17.39
C ALA A 463 -6.99 2.11 17.45
N SER A 464 -7.50 3.16 16.80
CA SER A 464 -8.95 3.40 16.72
C SER A 464 -9.61 2.48 15.69
N GLU A 465 -8.96 2.26 14.55
CA GLU A 465 -9.46 1.41 13.47
C GLU A 465 -9.44 -0.06 13.86
N LEU A 466 -8.37 -0.51 14.53
CA LEU A 466 -8.28 -1.88 15.03
C LEU A 466 -9.33 -2.17 16.11
N ARG A 467 -9.61 -1.20 17.01
CA ARG A 467 -10.71 -1.33 17.96
C ARG A 467 -12.06 -1.36 17.27
N LYS A 468 -12.29 -0.48 16.30
CA LYS A 468 -13.53 -0.48 15.51
C LYS A 468 -13.74 -1.82 14.80
N ALA A 469 -12.69 -2.41 14.23
CA ALA A 469 -12.78 -3.71 13.59
C ALA A 469 -13.08 -4.83 14.59
N ALA A 470 -12.52 -4.78 15.81
CA ALA A 470 -12.88 -5.69 16.89
C ALA A 470 -14.36 -5.51 17.30
N ASP A 471 -14.84 -4.28 17.48
CA ASP A 471 -16.25 -3.99 17.81
C ASP A 471 -17.20 -4.49 16.70
N ASP A 472 -16.81 -4.35 15.44
CA ASP A 472 -17.59 -4.86 14.30
C ASP A 472 -17.62 -6.40 14.29
N LEU A 473 -16.51 -7.08 14.62
CA LEU A 473 -16.47 -8.54 14.79
C LEU A 473 -17.33 -9.00 15.96
N ASP A 474 -17.30 -8.33 17.10
CA ASP A 474 -18.15 -8.64 18.25
C ASP A 474 -19.63 -8.53 17.90
N ARG A 475 -19.99 -7.50 17.12
CA ARG A 475 -21.38 -7.33 16.64
C ARG A 475 -21.81 -8.44 15.68
N ILE A 476 -20.93 -8.84 14.76
CA ILE A 476 -21.20 -9.95 13.83
C ILE A 476 -21.30 -11.27 14.60
N GLY A 477 -20.36 -11.53 15.53
CA GLY A 477 -20.31 -12.71 16.37
C GLY A 477 -21.54 -12.84 17.25
N GLY A 478 -21.97 -11.72 17.86
CA GLY A 478 -23.25 -11.65 18.59
C GLY A 478 -24.44 -12.04 17.72
N SER A 479 -24.53 -11.54 16.49
CA SER A 479 -25.60 -11.93 15.56
C SER A 479 -25.56 -13.41 15.17
N MET A 480 -24.38 -14.01 15.00
CA MET A 480 -24.24 -15.43 14.70
C MET A 480 -24.63 -16.30 15.91
N LYS A 481 -24.26 -15.84 17.11
CA LYS A 481 -24.59 -16.50 18.39
C LYS A 481 -26.09 -16.69 18.56
N GLU A 482 -26.89 -15.70 18.18
CA GLU A 482 -28.35 -15.77 18.25
C GLU A 482 -28.93 -16.94 17.42
N SER A 483 -28.33 -17.30 16.28
CA SER A 483 -28.80 -18.45 15.49
C SER A 483 -28.63 -19.77 16.24
N TYR A 484 -27.53 -19.94 16.97
CA TYR A 484 -27.32 -21.13 17.80
C TYR A 484 -28.24 -21.15 19.02
N LEU A 485 -28.40 -20.02 19.71
CA LEU A 485 -29.28 -19.92 20.87
C LEU A 485 -30.74 -20.19 20.49
N ALA A 486 -31.18 -19.65 19.34
CA ALA A 486 -32.51 -19.88 18.81
C ALA A 486 -32.77 -21.36 18.47
N LYS A 487 -31.74 -22.11 18.02
CA LYS A 487 -31.86 -23.55 17.74
C LYS A 487 -31.79 -24.41 19.01
N ALA A 488 -30.87 -24.08 19.92
CA ALA A 488 -30.58 -24.88 21.10
C ALA A 488 -31.70 -24.89 22.14
N VAL A 489 -32.52 -23.83 22.20
CA VAL A 489 -33.67 -23.64 23.10
C VAL A 489 -33.42 -24.20 24.51
N ASP A 490 -32.79 -23.39 25.36
CA ASP A 490 -32.50 -23.66 26.78
C ASP A 490 -31.56 -24.84 27.09
N LYS A 491 -31.02 -25.55 26.08
CA LYS A 491 -30.03 -26.62 26.27
C LYS A 491 -28.58 -26.14 26.41
N ILE A 492 -28.29 -24.91 26.00
CA ILE A 492 -26.99 -24.28 26.19
C ILE A 492 -27.18 -22.84 26.69
N THR A 493 -26.46 -22.48 27.74
CA THR A 493 -26.45 -21.09 28.23
C THR A 493 -25.64 -20.20 27.30
N SER A 494 -26.02 -18.92 27.21
CA SER A 494 -25.28 -17.91 26.45
C SER A 494 -23.79 -17.89 26.81
N ASP A 495 -23.44 -17.97 28.09
CA ASP A 495 -22.04 -17.94 28.54
C ASP A 495 -21.27 -19.19 28.09
N LYS A 496 -21.87 -20.38 28.25
CA LYS A 496 -21.25 -21.63 27.76
C LYS A 496 -21.05 -21.61 26.26
N LEU A 497 -21.99 -21.08 25.48
CA LEU A 497 -21.83 -20.95 24.04
C LEU A 497 -20.69 -19.98 23.68
N THR A 498 -20.54 -18.87 24.40
CA THR A 498 -19.37 -17.98 24.23
C THR A 498 -18.07 -18.71 24.50
N GLU A 499 -17.99 -19.48 25.59
CA GLU A 499 -16.79 -20.27 25.90
C GLU A 499 -16.42 -21.23 24.76
N LEU A 500 -17.42 -21.90 24.17
CA LEU A 500 -17.19 -22.81 23.04
C LEU A 500 -16.75 -22.08 21.75
N LEU A 501 -17.30 -20.90 21.49
CA LEU A 501 -16.94 -20.06 20.33
C LEU A 501 -15.53 -19.47 20.48
N ASP A 502 -15.16 -19.02 21.68
CA ASP A 502 -13.83 -18.48 22.00
C ASP A 502 -12.74 -19.56 21.86
N ALA A 503 -13.08 -20.82 22.18
CA ALA A 503 -12.16 -21.94 22.13
C ALA A 503 -11.96 -22.56 20.72
N GLU A 504 -12.71 -22.10 19.71
CA GLU A 504 -12.79 -22.75 18.38
C GLU A 504 -13.14 -24.25 18.51
N THR A 505 -14.32 -24.55 19.06
CA THR A 505 -14.67 -25.92 19.47
C THR A 505 -15.17 -26.79 18.32
N TRP A 506 -14.65 -28.02 18.27
CA TRP A 506 -15.16 -29.11 17.44
C TRP A 506 -16.07 -30.02 18.26
N LEU A 507 -17.31 -30.15 17.82
CA LEU A 507 -18.37 -30.90 18.49
C LEU A 507 -18.71 -32.16 17.68
N SER A 508 -18.81 -33.28 18.38
CA SER A 508 -19.37 -34.52 17.86
C SER A 508 -20.90 -34.43 17.72
N ALA A 509 -21.50 -35.34 16.95
CA ALA A 509 -22.96 -35.46 16.85
C ALA A 509 -23.66 -35.60 18.22
N GLN A 510 -23.02 -36.30 19.18
CA GLN A 510 -23.57 -36.44 20.53
C GLN A 510 -23.53 -35.11 21.31
N GLU A 511 -22.41 -34.39 21.26
CA GLU A 511 -22.29 -33.09 21.92
C GLU A 511 -23.23 -32.06 21.30
N CYS A 512 -23.38 -32.05 19.97
CA CYS A 512 -24.37 -31.21 19.29
C CYS A 512 -25.79 -31.55 19.75
N PHE A 513 -26.13 -32.82 19.95
CA PHE A 513 -27.44 -33.24 20.43
C PHE A 513 -27.69 -32.79 21.88
N ASP A 514 -26.68 -32.95 22.73
CA ASP A 514 -26.72 -32.57 24.14
C ASP A 514 -26.87 -31.04 24.30
N PHE A 515 -26.18 -30.25 23.46
CA PHE A 515 -26.30 -28.79 23.41
C PHE A 515 -27.52 -28.29 22.62
N GLY A 516 -28.32 -29.16 22.01
CA GLY A 516 -29.51 -28.78 21.24
C GLY A 516 -29.25 -28.23 19.83
N LEU A 517 -28.02 -28.37 19.33
CA LEU A 517 -27.64 -28.00 17.96
C LEU A 517 -27.97 -29.11 16.95
N CYS A 518 -28.28 -30.32 17.42
CA CYS A 518 -28.74 -31.47 16.64
C CYS A 518 -30.01 -32.07 17.27
N ASP A 519 -30.95 -32.52 16.43
CA ASP A 519 -32.22 -33.12 16.86
C ASP A 519 -32.23 -34.65 16.71
N VAL A 520 -31.49 -35.19 15.74
CA VAL A 520 -31.46 -36.64 15.46
C VAL A 520 -30.04 -37.10 15.18
N ILE A 521 -29.57 -38.09 15.95
CA ILE A 521 -28.31 -38.78 15.66
C ILE A 521 -28.62 -39.98 14.77
N GLU A 522 -28.00 -40.03 13.58
CA GLU A 522 -28.15 -41.12 12.62
C GLU A 522 -26.96 -42.09 12.69
N GLU A 523 -27.09 -43.26 12.05
CA GLU A 523 -25.99 -44.22 11.93
C GLU A 523 -24.81 -43.61 11.17
N ALA A 524 -23.60 -44.08 11.47
CA ALA A 524 -22.40 -43.59 10.81
C ALA A 524 -22.47 -43.81 9.29
N ASN A 525 -22.13 -42.78 8.50
CA ASN A 525 -22.14 -42.83 7.04
C ASN A 525 -20.71 -42.72 6.46
N GLN A 526 -20.54 -42.99 5.17
CA GLN A 526 -19.21 -42.96 4.54
C GLN A 526 -18.72 -41.53 4.21
N THR A 527 -19.62 -40.57 4.07
CA THR A 527 -19.29 -39.18 3.68
C THR A 527 -18.41 -38.47 4.71
N ALA A 528 -18.62 -38.72 6.01
CA ALA A 528 -17.76 -38.19 7.06
C ALA A 528 -16.33 -38.77 7.06
N ALA A 529 -16.11 -39.93 6.41
CA ALA A 529 -14.78 -40.54 6.28
C ALA A 529 -13.96 -39.97 5.10
N SER A 530 -14.60 -39.22 4.19
CA SER A 530 -13.99 -38.62 3.00
C SER A 530 -13.73 -37.11 3.11
N VAL A 531 -13.84 -36.54 4.32
CA VAL A 531 -13.49 -35.14 4.56
C VAL A 531 -11.97 -34.98 4.35
N SER A 532 -11.58 -34.19 3.35
CA SER A 532 -10.19 -34.12 2.88
C SER A 532 -9.25 -33.50 3.92
N GLN A 533 -7.98 -33.93 3.89
CA GLN A 533 -6.91 -33.44 4.75
C GLN A 533 -6.72 -31.92 4.63
N GLU A 534 -6.94 -31.38 3.43
CA GLU A 534 -6.88 -29.95 3.11
C GLU A 534 -7.97 -29.13 3.83
N LEU A 535 -9.13 -29.73 4.10
CA LEU A 535 -10.25 -29.06 4.74
C LEU A 535 -9.98 -28.78 6.24
N PHE A 536 -9.30 -29.72 6.91
CA PHE A 536 -8.90 -29.58 8.32
C PHE A 536 -7.69 -28.65 8.50
N ALA A 537 -6.78 -28.59 7.52
CA ALA A 537 -5.60 -27.71 7.54
C ALA A 537 -5.94 -26.21 7.63
N LYS A 538 -7.19 -25.82 7.34
CA LYS A 538 -7.69 -24.44 7.45
C LYS A 538 -7.90 -23.97 8.91
N TYR A 539 -7.78 -24.85 9.92
CA TYR A 539 -8.10 -24.54 11.33
C TYR A 539 -6.98 -24.87 12.31
N ARG A 540 -6.87 -24.08 13.39
CA ARG A 540 -5.77 -24.18 14.36
C ARG A 540 -5.97 -25.26 15.43
N ASN A 541 -7.21 -25.50 15.85
CA ASN A 541 -7.54 -26.37 16.99
C ASN A 541 -8.19 -27.71 16.59
N VAL A 542 -7.79 -28.31 15.48
CA VAL A 542 -8.33 -29.61 15.05
C VAL A 542 -7.99 -30.71 16.08
N PRO A 543 -8.97 -31.49 16.59
CA PRO A 543 -8.73 -32.55 17.56
C PRO A 543 -7.69 -33.58 17.08
N LYS A 544 -6.77 -33.95 17.98
CA LYS A 544 -5.64 -34.86 17.69
C LYS A 544 -6.07 -36.24 17.19
N ASP A 545 -7.22 -36.73 17.65
CA ASP A 545 -7.75 -38.05 17.28
C ASP A 545 -8.28 -38.10 15.84
N ILE A 546 -8.62 -36.93 15.28
CA ILE A 546 -8.96 -36.74 13.87
C ILE A 546 -7.66 -36.59 13.08
N ALA A 547 -6.72 -35.77 13.56
CA ALA A 547 -5.41 -35.60 12.95
C ALA A 547 -4.63 -36.93 12.83
N ALA A 548 -4.76 -37.84 13.80
CA ALA A 548 -4.11 -39.16 13.81
C ALA A 548 -4.74 -40.18 12.86
N LYS A 549 -6.00 -39.99 12.41
CA LYS A 549 -6.64 -40.81 11.37
C LYS A 549 -6.28 -40.34 9.95
N LEU A 550 -5.50 -39.26 9.81
CA LEU A 550 -5.06 -38.66 8.54
C LEU A 550 -3.67 -39.14 8.08
N GLU A 551 -3.04 -40.10 8.75
CA GLU A 551 -1.90 -40.84 8.19
C GLU A 551 -2.45 -42.01 7.35
N GLU A 552 -2.52 -41.86 6.02
CA GLU A 552 -3.12 -42.87 5.13
C GLU A 552 -2.32 -44.18 5.06
N PRO A 553 -3.00 -45.33 4.83
CA PRO A 553 -2.38 -46.57 4.38
C PRO A 553 -1.97 -46.48 2.90
N GLU A 554 -0.91 -47.22 2.56
CA GLU A 554 -0.18 -47.19 1.27
C GLU A 554 -1.05 -47.23 0.00
N THR A 555 -0.71 -46.37 -0.95
CA THR A 555 -1.33 -46.23 -2.29
C THR A 555 -1.05 -47.47 -3.17
N PRO A 556 -2.02 -47.93 -4.00
CA PRO A 556 -1.80 -49.05 -4.91
C PRO A 556 -0.93 -48.65 -6.12
N GLN A 557 0.08 -49.47 -6.42
CA GLN A 557 0.97 -49.32 -7.57
C GLN A 557 0.23 -49.46 -8.91
N ALA A 558 0.42 -48.48 -9.81
CA ALA A 558 0.08 -48.59 -11.22
C ALA A 558 1.24 -49.24 -12.00
N SER A 559 0.92 -50.31 -12.73
CA SER A 559 1.83 -51.07 -13.59
C SER A 559 2.06 -50.39 -14.94
N GLY A 560 3.32 -50.13 -15.33
CA GLY A 560 3.68 -49.74 -16.71
C GLY A 560 5.13 -49.24 -16.98
N SER A 561 6.10 -50.17 -17.05
CA SER A 561 7.37 -50.19 -17.82
C SER A 561 8.47 -49.09 -17.70
N ASP A 562 9.00 -48.86 -16.51
CA ASP A 562 10.38 -49.07 -15.97
C ASP A 562 11.75 -48.89 -16.69
N GLU A 563 11.93 -48.48 -17.94
CA GLU A 563 13.32 -48.21 -18.45
C GLU A 563 13.63 -46.74 -18.76
N GLU A 564 12.76 -46.04 -19.50
CA GLU A 564 13.02 -44.65 -19.88
C GLU A 564 12.85 -43.68 -18.70
N THR A 565 11.88 -43.93 -17.82
CA THR A 565 11.63 -43.11 -16.62
C THR A 565 12.77 -43.25 -15.62
N THR A 566 13.32 -44.45 -15.45
CA THR A 566 14.48 -44.72 -14.59
C THR A 566 15.73 -44.04 -15.14
N ALA A 567 15.96 -44.09 -16.46
CA ALA A 567 17.11 -43.44 -17.10
C ALA A 567 17.03 -41.90 -17.05
N TYR A 568 15.82 -41.33 -17.19
CA TYR A 568 15.58 -39.90 -17.08
C TYR A 568 15.80 -39.38 -15.65
N LEU A 569 15.26 -40.09 -14.64
CA LEU A 569 15.45 -39.74 -13.24
C LEU A 569 16.92 -39.88 -12.80
N GLN A 570 17.64 -40.89 -13.32
CA GLN A 570 19.06 -41.04 -13.06
C GLN A 570 19.88 -39.89 -13.65
N ARG A 571 19.59 -39.44 -14.89
CA ARG A 571 20.24 -38.26 -15.48
C ARG A 571 20.01 -36.98 -14.68
N ILE A 572 18.79 -36.77 -14.17
CA ILE A 572 18.49 -35.61 -13.32
C ILE A 572 19.32 -35.69 -12.03
N LYS A 573 19.42 -36.87 -11.42
CA LYS A 573 20.23 -37.09 -10.21
C LYS A 573 21.72 -36.84 -10.45
N ASP A 574 22.26 -37.34 -11.56
CA ASP A 574 23.67 -37.19 -11.92
C ASP A 574 24.01 -35.71 -12.25
N THR A 575 23.10 -35.01 -12.92
CA THR A 575 23.25 -33.57 -13.25
C THR A 575 23.20 -32.73 -11.97
N ALA A 576 22.24 -32.99 -11.08
CA ALA A 576 22.13 -32.31 -9.80
C ALA A 576 23.35 -32.58 -8.89
N GLY A 577 23.92 -33.78 -8.94
CA GLY A 577 25.15 -34.14 -8.23
C GLY A 577 26.37 -33.34 -8.72
N LEU A 578 26.54 -33.21 -10.04
CA LEU A 578 27.62 -32.42 -10.64
C LEU A 578 27.50 -30.92 -10.32
N GLU A 579 26.29 -30.38 -10.30
CA GLU A 579 26.06 -28.99 -9.91
C GLU A 579 26.38 -28.74 -8.43
N LEU A 580 26.03 -29.69 -7.54
CA LEU A 580 26.37 -29.63 -6.12
C LEU A 580 27.87 -29.72 -5.84
N GLU A 581 28.61 -30.59 -6.55
CA GLU A 581 30.07 -30.66 -6.45
C GLU A 581 30.74 -29.38 -6.96
N ASN A 582 30.26 -28.82 -8.07
CA ASN A 582 30.77 -27.55 -8.59
C ASN A 582 30.53 -26.40 -7.59
N ILE A 583 29.34 -26.30 -7.01
CA ILE A 583 29.00 -25.28 -6.01
C ILE A 583 29.89 -25.43 -4.76
N ASN A 584 30.15 -26.66 -4.30
CA ASN A 584 31.03 -26.91 -3.16
C ASN A 584 32.51 -26.59 -3.47
N SER A 585 32.97 -26.80 -4.71
CA SER A 585 34.29 -26.37 -5.18
C SER A 585 34.44 -24.84 -5.18
N TYR A 586 33.43 -24.11 -5.65
CA TYR A 586 33.44 -22.65 -5.65
C TYR A 586 33.40 -22.07 -4.23
N LEU A 587 32.61 -22.65 -3.32
CA LEU A 587 32.53 -22.21 -1.93
C LEU A 587 33.78 -22.58 -1.12
N GLY A 588 34.39 -23.74 -1.40
CA GLY A 588 35.64 -24.17 -0.76
C GLY A 588 36.85 -23.28 -1.11
N GLY A 589 36.89 -22.72 -2.33
CA GLY A 589 37.92 -21.78 -2.76
C GLY A 589 37.80 -20.37 -2.15
N ILE A 590 36.61 -19.99 -1.66
CA ILE A 590 36.36 -18.67 -1.05
C ILE A 590 36.65 -18.68 0.46
N ILE A 591 36.60 -19.84 1.12
CA ILE A 591 36.75 -19.94 2.58
C ILE A 591 38.21 -20.19 3.02
N ASN A 592 39.10 -20.61 2.10
CA ASN A 592 40.52 -20.89 2.40
C ASN A 592 41.53 -20.08 1.55
N GLY A 593 41.13 -18.90 1.06
CA GLY A 593 41.97 -17.97 0.29
C GLY A 593 42.40 -16.74 1.10
#